data_AF-A0A7S0P4I1-F1
#
_entry.id   AF-A0A7S0P4I1-F1
#
_cell.length_a   1.000
_cell.length_b   1.000
_cell.length_c   1.000
_cell.angle_alpha   90.00
_cell.angle_beta   90.00
_cell.angle_gamma   90.00
#
_symmetry.space_group_name_H-M   'P 1'
#
loop_
_entity.id
_entity.type
_entity.pdbx_description
1 polymer ?
#
loop_
_entity_poly.entity_id
_entity_poly.type
_entity_poly.pdbx_seq_one_letter_code
_entity_poly.pdbx_strand_id
1 'polypeptide(L)'
;HLKDPQLCDSRFSVGTHAAARRAAGAVIHAVDRVLAGDARNAVCIVRPPGHHAGRRGLIPGSHSCGFCIFNSVMVGATHALHHSTHAVPRVAVIDFDVHHGDGSEEIARHLAAQLPPSALLVVSIHLYDPGDAFISTFYPGSGGHDSMLENVVNVPITPIWRRAGAHKMAASSRSHSSGERTAGSPRNAWGSGRLEWRSAF
;
A
#
# COMPACT_ATOMS: atom_id res chain seq x y z
N HIS A 1 4.57 25.49 -1.28
CA HIS A 1 4.01 25.17 0.04
C HIS A 1 4.47 23.79 0.47
N LEU A 2 5.55 23.71 1.25
CA LEU A 2 5.97 22.48 1.89
C LEU A 2 5.26 22.42 3.25
N LYS A 3 4.19 21.62 3.31
CA LYS A 3 3.58 20.96 4.48
C LYS A 3 3.23 21.84 5.70
N ASP A 4 1.97 21.81 6.13
CA ASP A 4 1.55 22.42 7.40
C ASP A 4 2.32 21.76 8.57
N PRO A 5 3.14 22.52 9.33
CA PRO A 5 3.92 21.98 10.44
C PRO A 5 3.06 21.40 11.57
N GLN A 6 1.78 21.77 11.65
CA GLN A 6 0.85 21.28 12.68
C GLN A 6 0.30 19.89 12.35
N LEU A 7 0.40 19.45 11.09
CA LEU A 7 -0.15 18.18 10.59
C LEU A 7 0.93 17.17 10.21
N CYS A 8 2.10 17.64 9.75
CA CYS A 8 3.15 16.74 9.26
C CYS A 8 4.07 16.23 10.38
N ASP A 9 4.13 14.91 10.57
CA ASP A 9 5.06 14.25 11.50
C ASP A 9 6.51 14.10 10.98
N SER A 10 6.77 14.43 9.70
CA SER A 10 8.11 14.36 9.11
C SER A 10 8.99 15.52 9.54
N ARG A 11 9.95 15.26 10.43
CA ARG A 11 10.94 16.26 10.83
C ARG A 11 12.13 16.37 9.87
N PHE A 12 12.63 17.59 9.73
CA PHE A 12 13.80 17.90 8.90
C PHE A 12 14.98 18.34 9.77
N SER A 13 16.17 17.88 9.38
CA SER A 13 17.47 18.33 9.88
C SER A 13 18.38 18.59 8.69
N VAL A 14 19.54 19.21 8.93
CA VAL A 14 20.55 19.48 7.88
C VAL A 14 20.92 18.22 7.08
N GLY A 15 20.90 17.04 7.71
CA GLY A 15 21.21 15.77 7.05
C GLY A 15 20.05 15.10 6.30
N THR A 16 18.81 15.53 6.51
CA THR A 16 17.61 14.80 6.03
C THR A 16 17.58 14.68 4.51
N HIS A 17 17.87 15.75 3.78
CA HIS A 17 17.85 15.72 2.32
C HIS A 17 18.90 14.76 1.74
N ALA A 18 20.12 14.80 2.26
CA ALA A 18 21.18 13.89 1.84
C ALA A 18 20.86 12.42 2.19
N ALA A 19 20.23 12.18 3.34
CA ALA A 19 19.75 10.84 3.71
C ALA A 19 18.66 10.33 2.75
N ALA A 20 17.65 11.14 2.45
CA ALA A 20 16.57 10.78 1.54
C ALA A 20 17.07 10.50 0.11
N ARG A 21 18.00 11.31 -0.40
CA ARG A 21 18.64 11.05 -1.71
C ARG A 21 19.42 9.74 -1.72
N ARG A 22 20.14 9.41 -0.63
CA ARG A 22 20.87 8.15 -0.52
C ARG A 22 19.93 6.95 -0.43
N ALA A 23 18.79 7.09 0.25
CA ALA A 23 17.76 6.04 0.29
C ALA A 23 17.24 5.72 -1.12
N ALA A 24 16.84 6.74 -1.88
CA ALA A 24 16.38 6.55 -3.27
C ALA A 24 17.51 6.02 -4.19
N GLY A 25 18.72 6.56 -4.06
CA GLY A 25 19.88 6.12 -4.84
C GLY A 25 20.29 4.67 -4.58
N ALA A 26 20.15 4.19 -3.33
CA ALA A 26 20.39 2.79 -3.01
C ALA A 26 19.40 1.85 -3.72
N VAL A 27 18.12 2.25 -3.80
CA VAL A 27 17.10 1.48 -4.55
C VAL A 27 17.40 1.47 -6.05
N ILE A 28 17.74 2.63 -6.64
CA ILE A 28 18.17 2.71 -8.05
C ILE A 28 19.35 1.76 -8.31
N HIS A 29 20.39 1.85 -7.48
CA HIS A 29 21.57 1.01 -7.62
C HIS A 29 21.22 -0.48 -7.53
N ALA A 30 20.42 -0.87 -6.54
CA ALA A 30 19.97 -2.25 -6.36
C ALA A 30 19.17 -2.77 -7.57
N VAL A 31 18.28 -1.95 -8.14
CA VAL A 31 17.54 -2.27 -9.36
C VAL A 31 18.51 -2.53 -10.52
N ASP A 32 19.48 -1.64 -10.75
CA ASP A 32 20.46 -1.84 -11.83
C ASP A 32 21.31 -3.09 -11.61
N ARG A 33 21.71 -3.41 -10.36
CA ARG A 33 22.46 -4.64 -10.06
C ARG A 33 21.67 -5.89 -10.39
N VAL A 34 20.39 -5.91 -10.04
CA VAL A 34 19.51 -7.06 -10.27
C VAL A 34 19.19 -7.21 -11.76
N LEU A 35 18.85 -6.12 -12.44
CA LEU A 35 18.49 -6.17 -13.87
C LEU A 35 19.68 -6.48 -14.78
N ALA A 36 20.90 -6.06 -14.41
CA ALA A 36 22.11 -6.42 -15.13
C ALA A 36 22.55 -7.90 -14.93
N GLY A 37 21.88 -8.63 -14.03
CA GLY A 37 22.21 -10.03 -13.72
C GLY A 37 23.39 -10.21 -12.76
N ASP A 38 23.90 -9.12 -12.19
CA ASP A 38 25.05 -9.16 -11.29
C ASP A 38 24.68 -9.55 -9.85
N ALA A 39 23.39 -9.52 -9.52
CA ALA A 39 22.83 -10.05 -8.30
C ALA A 39 21.47 -10.70 -8.58
N ARG A 40 21.16 -11.81 -7.91
CA ARG A 40 19.84 -12.45 -8.02
C ARG A 40 18.73 -11.60 -7.41
N ASN A 41 19.04 -10.91 -6.31
CA ASN A 41 18.12 -10.06 -5.54
C ASN A 41 18.93 -9.06 -4.70
N ALA A 42 18.25 -8.09 -4.09
CA ALA A 42 18.86 -7.09 -3.23
C ALA A 42 17.91 -6.67 -2.11
N VAL A 43 18.49 -6.22 -0.98
CA VAL A 43 17.77 -5.63 0.15
C VAL A 43 18.37 -4.26 0.43
N CYS A 44 17.55 -3.20 0.37
CA CYS A 44 17.96 -1.84 0.65
C CYS A 44 17.64 -1.47 2.11
N ILE A 45 18.66 -1.44 2.97
CA ILE A 45 18.51 -1.04 4.37
C ILE A 45 18.64 0.49 4.46
N VAL A 46 17.53 1.20 4.29
CA VAL A 46 17.53 2.66 4.10
C VAL A 46 16.56 3.39 5.03
N ARG A 47 16.86 4.67 5.25
CA ARG A 47 15.97 5.64 5.92
C ARG A 47 16.23 7.05 5.35
N PRO A 48 15.25 7.98 5.38
CA PRO A 48 13.85 7.83 5.83
C PRO A 48 13.01 6.91 4.93
N PRO A 49 11.81 6.47 5.38
CA PRO A 49 10.88 5.69 4.56
C PRO A 49 10.31 6.54 3.40
N GLY A 50 9.50 5.91 2.54
CA GLY A 50 9.04 6.54 1.30
C GLY A 50 7.57 6.40 0.92
N HIS A 51 6.86 5.34 1.34
CA HIS A 51 5.57 4.99 0.73
C HIS A 51 4.41 5.97 1.01
N HIS A 52 4.55 6.90 1.96
CA HIS A 52 3.60 7.99 2.20
C HIS A 52 3.92 9.29 1.44
N ALA A 53 5.09 9.36 0.79
CA ALA A 53 5.46 10.53 0.01
C ALA A 53 4.81 10.47 -1.38
N GLY A 54 3.75 11.26 -1.59
CA GLY A 54 3.19 11.47 -2.92
C GLY A 54 4.09 12.33 -3.83
N ARG A 55 3.65 12.59 -5.06
CA ARG A 55 4.39 13.30 -6.11
C ARG A 55 4.83 14.72 -5.74
N ARG A 56 4.05 15.39 -4.89
CA ARG A 56 4.37 16.73 -4.34
C ARG A 56 4.82 16.67 -2.88
N GLY A 57 5.18 15.48 -2.39
CA GLY A 57 5.67 15.22 -1.04
C GLY A 57 4.58 15.01 0.01
N LEU A 58 3.40 15.64 -0.14
CA LEU A 58 2.19 15.37 0.65
C LEU A 58 1.05 15.05 -0.30
N ILE A 59 0.14 14.19 0.14
CA ILE A 59 -1.06 13.81 -0.60
C ILE A 59 -2.22 14.69 -0.14
N PRO A 60 -3.03 15.25 -1.06
CA PRO A 60 -4.24 15.98 -0.69
C PRO A 60 -5.16 15.12 0.18
N GLY A 61 -5.60 15.68 1.31
CA GLY A 61 -6.47 14.96 2.26
C GLY A 61 -5.75 14.00 3.21
N SER A 62 -4.42 13.84 3.11
CA SER A 62 -3.67 13.05 4.09
C SER A 62 -3.41 13.87 5.36
N HIS A 63 -3.59 13.24 6.51
CA HIS A 63 -3.44 13.86 7.82
C HIS A 63 -1.98 14.07 8.23
N SER A 64 -1.03 13.40 7.57
CA SER A 64 0.40 13.50 7.87
C SER A 64 1.26 13.02 6.68
N CYS A 65 2.57 13.15 6.83
CA CYS A 65 3.58 12.76 5.85
C CYS A 65 4.15 11.35 6.09
N GLY A 66 3.83 10.73 7.22
CA GLY A 66 4.22 9.36 7.58
C GLY A 66 5.73 9.17 7.64
N PHE A 67 6.46 10.17 8.15
CA PHE A 67 7.94 10.23 8.17
C PHE A 67 8.61 10.20 6.78
N CYS A 68 7.85 10.16 5.69
CA CYS A 68 8.35 9.97 4.34
C CYS A 68 8.78 11.30 3.71
N ILE A 69 9.87 11.24 2.94
CA ILE A 69 10.45 12.39 2.24
C ILE A 69 10.43 12.17 0.72
N PHE A 70 11.04 11.09 0.25
CA PHE A 70 10.97 10.64 -1.14
C PHE A 70 10.46 9.22 -1.20
N ASN A 71 9.60 8.94 -2.18
CA ASN A 71 9.13 7.59 -2.42
C ASN A 71 10.21 6.77 -3.14
N SER A 72 11.13 6.21 -2.35
CA SER A 72 12.29 5.46 -2.87
C SER A 72 11.86 4.25 -3.70
N VAL A 73 10.74 3.60 -3.34
CA VAL A 73 10.20 2.44 -4.06
C VAL A 73 9.66 2.85 -5.42
N MET A 74 8.84 3.91 -5.48
CA MET A 74 8.31 4.39 -6.76
C MET A 74 9.40 4.98 -7.65
N VAL A 75 10.43 5.63 -7.08
CA VAL A 75 11.64 6.03 -7.83
C VAL A 75 12.33 4.81 -8.45
N GLY A 76 12.49 3.73 -7.69
CA GLY A 76 13.05 2.47 -8.19
C GLY A 76 12.20 1.84 -9.30
N ALA A 77 10.88 1.83 -9.14
CA ALA A 77 9.95 1.29 -10.14
C ALA A 77 10.00 2.08 -11.45
N THR A 78 9.92 3.42 -11.39
CA THR A 78 10.04 4.28 -12.57
C THR A 78 11.44 4.16 -13.22
N HIS A 79 12.50 4.01 -12.41
CA HIS A 79 13.84 3.75 -12.93
C HIS A 79 13.92 2.44 -13.71
N ALA A 80 13.38 1.35 -13.16
CA ALA A 80 13.32 0.05 -13.83
C ALA A 80 12.51 0.10 -15.14
N LEU A 81 11.45 0.90 -15.21
CA LEU A 81 10.60 1.02 -16.40
C LEU A 81 11.23 1.85 -17.52
N HIS A 82 12.01 2.89 -17.19
CA HIS A 82 12.38 3.92 -18.19
C HIS A 82 13.84 4.32 -18.24
N HIS A 83 14.57 4.24 -17.13
CA HIS A 83 15.87 4.90 -16.99
C HIS A 83 17.05 3.93 -16.90
N SER A 84 16.81 2.70 -16.47
CA SER A 84 17.84 1.66 -16.49
C SER A 84 18.24 1.31 -17.92
N THR A 85 19.51 1.00 -18.14
CA THR A 85 19.99 0.44 -19.43
C THR A 85 19.39 -0.93 -19.71
N HIS A 86 18.85 -1.60 -18.69
CA HIS A 86 18.17 -2.89 -18.76
C HIS A 86 16.67 -2.73 -18.46
N ALA A 87 16.07 -1.64 -18.94
CA ALA A 87 14.67 -1.32 -18.65
C ALA A 87 13.72 -2.48 -18.95
N VAL A 88 12.74 -2.68 -18.07
CA VAL A 88 11.75 -3.76 -18.17
C VAL A 88 10.38 -3.21 -18.52
N PRO A 89 9.56 -3.97 -19.27
CA PRO A 89 8.24 -3.47 -19.68
C PRO A 89 7.22 -3.45 -18.54
N ARG A 90 7.50 -4.14 -17.42
CA ARG A 90 6.55 -4.36 -16.32
C ARG A 90 7.26 -4.42 -14.97
N VAL A 91 6.69 -3.74 -13.98
CA VAL A 91 7.15 -3.74 -12.58
C VAL A 91 5.96 -3.99 -11.66
N ALA A 92 6.16 -4.82 -10.63
CA ALA A 92 5.22 -4.97 -9.53
C ALA A 92 5.84 -4.44 -8.23
N VAL A 93 5.10 -3.58 -7.54
CA VAL A 93 5.39 -3.10 -6.18
C VAL A 93 4.45 -3.81 -5.22
N ILE A 94 5.01 -4.51 -4.25
CA ILE A 94 4.26 -5.20 -3.20
C ILE A 94 4.63 -4.55 -1.86
N ASP A 95 3.68 -3.81 -1.31
CA ASP A 95 3.78 -3.14 -0.01
C ASP A 95 3.11 -4.00 1.06
N PHE A 96 3.89 -4.35 2.09
CA PHE A 96 3.47 -5.13 3.24
C PHE A 96 3.72 -4.37 4.55
N ASP A 97 3.98 -3.05 4.47
CA ASP A 97 3.92 -2.19 5.64
C ASP A 97 2.51 -2.22 6.24
N VAL A 98 2.43 -2.08 7.55
CA VAL A 98 1.14 -2.12 8.26
C VAL A 98 0.23 -0.95 7.86
N HIS A 99 0.79 0.15 7.37
CA HIS A 99 0.06 1.31 6.88
C HIS A 99 -0.11 1.24 5.36
N HIS A 100 -1.24 1.73 4.88
CA HIS A 100 -1.45 1.88 3.44
C HIS A 100 -0.39 2.82 2.84
N GLY A 101 0.28 2.37 1.78
CA GLY A 101 1.22 3.19 0.99
C GLY A 101 0.51 4.23 0.12
N ASP A 102 -0.23 5.15 0.74
CA ASP A 102 -1.04 6.18 0.07
C ASP A 102 -0.25 7.01 -0.94
N GLY A 103 1.02 7.30 -0.65
CA GLY A 103 1.91 8.05 -1.55
C GLY A 103 2.33 7.24 -2.76
N SER A 104 2.58 5.95 -2.56
CA SER A 104 2.84 5.02 -3.67
C SER A 104 1.62 4.88 -4.56
N GLU A 105 0.43 4.75 -3.97
CA GLU A 105 -0.83 4.73 -4.71
C GLU A 105 -1.04 6.04 -5.50
N GLU A 106 -0.91 7.22 -4.89
CA GLU A 106 -1.08 8.50 -5.61
C GLU A 106 -0.15 8.63 -6.81
N ILE A 107 1.11 8.20 -6.67
CA ILE A 107 2.07 8.18 -7.78
C ILE A 107 1.64 7.15 -8.83
N ALA A 108 1.21 5.95 -8.43
CA ALA A 108 0.79 4.90 -9.36
C ALA A 108 -0.41 5.34 -10.21
N ARG A 109 -1.44 5.93 -9.60
CA ARG A 109 -2.62 6.48 -10.30
C ARG A 109 -2.22 7.57 -11.30
N HIS A 110 -1.29 8.44 -10.92
CA HIS A 110 -0.75 9.46 -11.82
C HIS A 110 -0.02 8.85 -13.03
N LEU A 111 0.74 7.78 -12.81
CA LEU A 111 1.48 7.07 -13.85
C LEU A 111 0.57 6.21 -14.73
N ALA A 112 -0.55 5.69 -14.21
CA ALA A 112 -1.50 4.86 -14.97
C ALA A 112 -2.06 5.58 -16.20
N ALA A 113 -2.19 6.92 -16.15
CA ALA A 113 -2.60 7.73 -17.30
C ALA A 113 -1.52 7.86 -18.40
N GLN A 114 -0.28 7.48 -18.10
CA GLN A 114 0.91 7.67 -18.96
C GLN A 114 1.53 6.35 -19.42
N LEU A 115 1.13 5.24 -18.81
CA LEU A 115 1.71 3.93 -19.01
C LEU A 115 0.69 2.95 -19.61
N PRO A 116 1.14 1.91 -20.34
CA PRO A 116 0.28 0.77 -20.62
C PRO A 116 -0.28 0.21 -19.32
N PRO A 117 -1.55 -0.25 -19.27
CA PRO A 117 -2.15 -0.77 -18.04
C PRO A 117 -1.24 -1.81 -17.35
N SER A 118 -0.69 -2.75 -18.11
CA SER A 118 0.15 -3.83 -17.58
C SER A 118 1.55 -3.43 -17.08
N ALA A 119 1.98 -2.17 -17.26
CA ALA A 119 3.35 -1.76 -16.97
C ALA A 119 3.65 -1.63 -15.48
N LEU A 120 2.67 -1.26 -14.66
CA LEU A 120 2.86 -1.05 -13.23
C LEU A 120 1.71 -1.68 -12.46
N LEU A 121 2.04 -2.57 -11.52
CA LEU A 121 1.12 -3.11 -10.53
C LEU A 121 1.57 -2.64 -9.14
N VAL A 122 0.64 -2.09 -8.36
CA VAL A 122 0.87 -1.76 -6.95
C VAL A 122 -0.11 -2.57 -6.10
N VAL A 123 0.43 -3.36 -5.17
CA VAL A 123 -0.36 -4.11 -4.20
C VAL A 123 0.01 -3.62 -2.81
N SER A 124 -0.96 -3.22 -2.00
CA SER A 124 -0.75 -2.83 -0.62
C SER A 124 -1.55 -3.73 0.32
N ILE A 125 -0.89 -4.32 1.31
CA ILE A 125 -1.49 -5.16 2.34
C ILE A 125 -1.29 -4.46 3.67
N HIS A 126 -2.36 -3.86 4.22
CA HIS A 126 -2.27 -2.94 5.35
C HIS A 126 -3.44 -3.10 6.30
N LEU A 127 -3.24 -2.70 7.56
CA LEU A 127 -4.37 -2.53 8.47
C LEU A 127 -5.24 -1.37 7.98
N TYR A 128 -6.55 -1.62 7.90
CA TYR A 128 -7.53 -0.60 7.59
C TYR A 128 -8.58 -0.58 8.68
N ASP A 129 -8.62 0.54 9.40
CA ASP A 129 -9.59 0.80 10.45
C ASP A 129 -10.19 2.20 10.21
N PRO A 130 -11.46 2.29 9.77
CA PRO A 130 -12.10 3.59 9.53
C PRO A 130 -12.32 4.40 10.82
N GLY A 131 -12.09 3.80 12.00
CA GLY A 131 -12.41 4.41 13.28
C GLY A 131 -13.90 4.31 13.62
N ASP A 132 -14.25 4.71 14.83
CA ASP A 132 -15.62 4.93 15.32
C ASP A 132 -15.61 6.01 16.42
N ALA A 133 -16.70 6.11 17.20
CA ALA A 133 -16.81 7.09 18.28
C ALA A 133 -15.73 6.95 19.38
N PHE A 134 -15.05 5.81 19.46
CA PHE A 134 -14.09 5.49 20.53
C PHE A 134 -12.67 5.26 20.02
N ILE A 135 -12.51 4.92 18.74
CA ILE A 135 -11.22 4.65 18.11
C ILE A 135 -11.03 5.61 16.94
N SER A 136 -9.96 6.40 16.96
CA SER A 136 -9.58 7.21 15.79
C SER A 136 -9.22 6.31 14.60
N THR A 137 -9.50 6.79 13.39
CA THR A 137 -9.09 6.13 12.14
C THR A 137 -7.61 5.74 12.18
N PHE A 138 -7.29 4.51 11.82
CA PHE A 138 -5.90 4.05 11.75
C PHE A 138 -5.19 4.72 10.57
N TYR A 139 -4.01 5.28 10.82
CA TYR A 139 -3.25 6.03 9.82
C TYR A 139 -2.91 5.14 8.59
N PRO A 140 -3.00 5.65 7.35
CA PRO A 140 -3.40 7.02 6.95
C PRO A 140 -4.91 7.23 6.78
N GLY A 141 -5.75 6.22 7.05
CA GLY A 141 -7.20 6.28 6.85
C GLY A 141 -7.65 6.11 5.41
N SER A 142 -6.76 5.66 4.52
CA SER A 142 -7.03 5.34 3.12
C SER A 142 -6.73 3.87 2.81
N GLY A 143 -6.92 3.45 1.56
CA GLY A 143 -6.69 2.06 1.14
C GLY A 143 -7.83 1.09 1.49
N GLY A 144 -9.05 1.61 1.72
CA GLY A 144 -10.24 0.79 1.96
C GLY A 144 -10.87 0.17 0.69
N HIS A 145 -10.42 0.61 -0.49
CA HIS A 145 -10.94 0.20 -1.79
C HIS A 145 -9.83 0.09 -2.83
N ASP A 146 -10.03 -0.77 -3.82
CA ASP A 146 -9.10 -0.99 -4.93
C ASP A 146 -9.27 0.06 -6.04
N SER A 147 -8.26 0.17 -6.89
CA SER A 147 -8.37 0.78 -8.23
C SER A 147 -7.84 -0.17 -9.29
N MET A 148 -8.69 -1.13 -9.67
CA MET A 148 -8.33 -2.17 -10.63
C MET A 148 -7.98 -1.62 -12.02
N LEU A 149 -8.60 -0.50 -12.43
CA LEU A 149 -8.29 0.15 -13.72
C LEU A 149 -6.88 0.76 -13.75
N GLU A 150 -6.36 1.15 -12.60
CA GLU A 150 -5.03 1.74 -12.44
C GLU A 150 -4.02 0.72 -11.92
N ASN A 151 -4.41 -0.57 -11.87
CA ASN A 151 -3.63 -1.67 -11.31
C ASN A 151 -3.10 -1.38 -9.90
N VAL A 152 -3.97 -0.79 -9.08
CA VAL A 152 -3.75 -0.64 -7.64
C VAL A 152 -4.70 -1.57 -6.90
N VAL A 153 -4.14 -2.51 -6.15
CA VAL A 153 -4.87 -3.51 -5.37
C VAL A 153 -4.59 -3.27 -3.89
N ASN A 154 -5.64 -2.97 -3.15
CA ASN A 154 -5.60 -2.76 -1.71
C ASN A 154 -6.19 -3.98 -1.01
N VAL A 155 -5.43 -4.56 -0.10
CA VAL A 155 -5.85 -5.69 0.73
C VAL A 155 -6.00 -5.20 2.17
N PRO A 156 -7.13 -4.53 2.50
CA PRO A 156 -7.36 -4.01 3.84
C PRO A 156 -7.57 -5.15 4.84
N ILE A 157 -6.75 -5.18 5.87
CA ILE A 157 -6.85 -6.11 6.98
C ILE A 157 -7.62 -5.44 8.12
N THR A 158 -8.77 -6.00 8.49
CA THR A 158 -9.49 -5.56 9.69
C THR A 158 -8.70 -5.92 10.95
N PRO A 159 -8.44 -4.95 11.85
CA PRO A 159 -7.70 -5.22 13.07
C PRO A 159 -8.38 -6.23 14.00
N ILE A 160 -7.57 -6.93 14.78
CA ILE A 160 -8.04 -7.97 15.69
C ILE A 160 -8.97 -7.40 16.77
N TRP A 161 -8.73 -6.18 17.25
CA TRP A 161 -9.58 -5.54 18.27
C TRP A 161 -11.02 -5.31 17.81
N ARG A 162 -11.27 -5.18 16.50
CA ARG A 162 -12.64 -5.11 15.95
C ARG A 162 -13.35 -6.47 15.96
N ARG A 163 -12.62 -7.58 15.93
CA ARG A 163 -13.21 -8.94 15.98
C ARG A 163 -13.80 -9.28 17.35
N ALA A 164 -13.26 -8.73 18.43
CA ALA A 164 -13.75 -8.98 19.79
C ALA A 164 -15.14 -8.38 20.10
N GLY A 165 -15.56 -7.34 19.37
CA GLY A 165 -16.90 -6.72 19.50
C GLY A 165 -18.03 -7.51 18.82
N ALA A 166 -17.71 -8.28 17.77
CA ALA A 166 -18.70 -9.05 17.01
C ALA A 166 -19.32 -10.20 17.85
N HIS A 167 -18.56 -10.80 18.76
CA HIS A 167 -19.07 -11.86 19.65
C HIS A 167 -19.99 -11.35 20.77
N LYS A 168 -19.82 -10.10 21.24
CA LYS A 168 -20.69 -9.53 22.29
C LYS A 168 -22.02 -9.02 21.73
N MET A 169 -22.02 -8.42 20.54
CA MET A 169 -23.25 -8.00 19.86
C MET A 169 -24.14 -9.18 19.41
N ALA A 170 -23.53 -10.30 19.02
CA ALA A 170 -24.27 -11.53 18.67
C ALA A 170 -24.85 -12.27 19.88
N ALA A 171 -24.37 -11.99 21.10
CA ALA A 171 -24.90 -12.55 22.34
C ALA A 171 -26.09 -11.73 22.89
N SER A 172 -26.13 -10.42 22.66
CA SER A 172 -27.24 -9.55 23.10
C SER A 172 -28.45 -9.59 22.17
N SER A 173 -28.30 -10.01 20.90
CA SER A 173 -29.40 -10.14 19.94
C SER A 173 -30.12 -11.50 19.99
N ARG A 174 -29.69 -12.44 20.85
CA ARG A 174 -30.32 -13.78 21.00
C ARG A 174 -31.39 -13.86 22.09
N SER A 175 -31.66 -12.79 22.83
CA SER A 175 -32.86 -12.69 23.67
C SER A 175 -33.88 -11.81 22.97
N HIS A 176 -34.62 -12.37 22.00
CA HIS A 176 -35.98 -12.01 21.54
C HIS A 176 -36.20 -12.54 20.11
N SER A 177 -36.43 -13.84 19.98
CA SER A 177 -37.38 -14.38 18.98
C SER A 177 -37.65 -15.86 19.25
N SER A 178 -38.79 -16.12 19.86
CA SER A 178 -39.49 -17.39 19.73
C SER A 178 -40.14 -17.43 18.35
N GLY A 179 -39.81 -18.41 17.49
CA GLY A 179 -40.61 -18.69 16.31
C GLY A 179 -39.86 -19.30 15.13
N GLU A 180 -40.21 -20.56 14.84
CA GLU A 180 -40.11 -21.30 13.57
C GLU A 180 -38.75 -21.77 13.03
N ARG A 181 -38.64 -23.11 13.03
CA ARG A 181 -37.66 -23.92 12.31
C ARG A 181 -38.13 -24.11 10.87
N THR A 182 -37.28 -23.78 9.89
CA THR A 182 -37.29 -24.43 8.58
C THR A 182 -35.86 -24.71 8.11
N ALA A 183 -35.71 -25.84 7.43
CA ALA A 183 -34.47 -26.54 7.14
C ALA A 183 -33.70 -25.96 5.94
N GLY A 184 -32.37 -26.15 5.92
CA GLY A 184 -31.55 -26.04 4.72
C GLY A 184 -30.11 -25.60 4.98
N SER A 185 -29.20 -26.56 5.20
CA SER A 185 -27.75 -26.31 5.15
C SER A 185 -27.24 -26.47 3.72
N PRO A 186 -26.34 -25.60 3.25
CA PRO A 186 -25.29 -26.00 2.32
C PRO A 186 -23.92 -25.97 2.98
N ARG A 187 -23.11 -26.93 2.55
CA ARG A 187 -21.81 -27.34 3.06
C ARG A 187 -20.71 -26.39 2.61
N ASN A 188 -19.69 -26.28 3.45
CA ASN A 188 -18.41 -25.66 3.16
C ASN A 188 -17.70 -26.40 2.01
N ALA A 189 -17.28 -25.67 0.98
CA ALA A 189 -16.37 -26.17 -0.05
C ALA A 189 -15.11 -25.28 -0.08
N TRP A 190 -14.09 -25.68 0.68
CA TRP A 190 -12.72 -25.21 0.47
C TRP A 190 -12.15 -25.97 -0.72
N GLY A 191 -12.25 -25.37 -1.91
CA GLY A 191 -11.61 -25.87 -3.12
C GLY A 191 -10.19 -25.32 -3.25
N SER A 192 -9.20 -26.20 -3.31
CA SER A 192 -7.82 -25.90 -3.68
C SER A 192 -7.74 -25.52 -5.17
N GLY A 193 -7.92 -24.23 -5.47
CA GLY A 193 -7.71 -23.65 -6.80
C GLY A 193 -6.36 -22.95 -6.88
N ARG A 194 -5.48 -23.41 -7.79
CA ARG A 194 -4.32 -22.63 -8.24
C ARG A 194 -4.81 -21.31 -8.82
N LEU A 195 -4.29 -20.18 -8.33
CA LEU A 195 -4.45 -18.89 -8.97
C LEU A 195 -3.61 -18.87 -10.26
N GLU A 196 -4.22 -19.25 -11.38
CA GLU A 196 -3.72 -18.91 -12.70
C GLU A 196 -4.06 -17.45 -13.00
N TRP A 197 -3.02 -16.62 -13.18
CA TRP A 197 -3.13 -15.29 -13.74
C TRP A 197 -3.49 -15.40 -15.21
N ARG A 198 -4.79 -15.27 -15.53
CA ARG A 198 -5.25 -15.10 -16.91
C ARG A 198 -5.27 -13.61 -17.25
N SER A 199 -4.38 -13.24 -18.16
CA SER A 199 -4.35 -11.98 -18.87
C SER A 199 -5.71 -11.63 -19.47
N ALA A 200 -6.27 -10.48 -19.08
CA ALA A 200 -7.35 -9.83 -19.80
C ALA A 200 -6.94 -8.35 -19.98
N PHE A 201 -6.50 -8.07 -21.22
CA PHE A 201 -6.39 -6.77 -21.91
C PHE A 201 -5.57 -5.65 -21.26
#